data_AF-A0A0F9VSR3-F1
#
_entry.id   AF-A0A0F9VSR3-F1
#
_cell.length_a   1.000
_cell.length_b   1.000
_cell.length_c   1.000
_cell.angle_alpha   90.00
_cell.angle_beta   90.00
_cell.angle_gamma   90.00
#
_symmetry.space_group_name_H-M   'P 1'
#
loop_
_entity.id
_entity.type
_entity.pdbx_description
1 polymer ?
#
loop_
_entity_poly.entity_id
_entity_poly.type
_entity_poly.pdbx_seq_one_letter_code
_entity_poly.pdbx_strand_id
1 'polypeptide(L)'
;MTTENKLVITKAPAKRIGRPKIVIDYEQVYAFAKIWCTQEEIASMLNVSSRSLLRDDTFCQVYKKGLDEGKSSLRRIQYQKAMGRETVYLTDDAGNLILDGKGRGCIQIPGYAPDTTMQIWLGKQNLGQKDIVEHEVGEGVKDFFKRLIENRDR
;
A
#
# COMPACT_ATOMS: atom_id res chain seq x y z
N MET A 1 62.35 23.19 18.62
CA MET A 1 61.62 24.34 19.18
C MET A 1 60.31 24.40 18.41
N THR A 2 59.17 24.01 18.95
CA THR A 2 58.55 24.53 20.17
C THR A 2 57.72 23.44 20.86
N THR A 3 58.01 23.27 22.13
CA THR A 3 57.14 22.78 23.19
C THR A 3 55.83 23.57 23.20
N GLU A 4 54.69 22.92 23.45
CA GLU A 4 53.86 23.16 24.65
C GLU A 4 52.49 22.45 24.63
N ASN A 5 52.19 21.89 25.81
CA ASN A 5 50.88 21.85 26.48
C ASN A 5 49.75 20.99 25.91
N LYS A 6 49.74 19.71 26.32
CA LYS A 6 48.49 18.97 26.53
C LYS A 6 47.97 19.23 27.95
N LEU A 7 46.95 20.08 28.06
CA LEU A 7 46.14 20.26 29.26
C LEU A 7 45.45 18.92 29.62
N VAL A 8 45.82 18.34 30.76
CA VAL A 8 45.12 17.21 31.36
C VAL A 8 43.89 17.76 32.08
N ILE A 9 42.73 17.73 31.43
CA ILE A 9 41.46 18.09 32.05
C ILE A 9 40.96 16.87 32.82
N THR A 10 41.06 16.91 34.15
CA THR A 10 40.40 15.95 35.04
C THR A 10 38.89 16.18 34.96
N LYS A 11 38.17 15.23 34.37
CA LYS A 11 36.72 15.35 34.14
C LYS A 11 35.96 14.97 35.42
N ALA A 12 35.23 15.94 35.99
CA ALA A 12 34.25 15.71 37.07
C ALA A 12 33.20 14.64 36.66
N PRO A 13 32.62 13.89 37.61
CA PRO A 13 31.75 12.75 37.30
C PRO A 13 30.49 13.20 36.55
N ALA A 14 30.24 12.58 35.39
CA ALA A 14 29.13 12.92 34.52
C ALA A 14 27.77 12.69 35.20
N LYS A 15 26.85 13.66 35.06
CA LYS A 15 25.42 13.51 35.41
C LYS A 15 24.86 12.26 34.72
N ARG A 16 23.94 11.53 35.38
CA ARG A 16 23.22 10.39 34.80
C ARG A 16 22.34 10.87 33.63
N ILE A 17 22.94 11.01 32.46
CA ILE A 17 22.23 11.29 31.20
C ILE A 17 21.42 10.03 30.88
N GLY A 18 20.14 10.21 30.55
CA GLY A 18 19.26 9.10 30.18
C GLY A 18 19.78 8.33 28.96
N ARG A 19 19.06 7.27 28.56
CA ARG A 19 19.37 6.52 27.33
C ARG A 19 19.51 7.51 26.16
N PRO A 20 20.59 7.44 25.36
CA PRO A 20 20.77 8.34 24.22
C PRO A 20 19.57 8.26 23.27
N LYS A 21 19.23 9.39 22.64
CA LYS A 21 18.12 9.46 21.67
C LYS A 21 18.46 8.60 20.46
N ILE A 22 17.48 7.79 20.04
CA ILE A 22 17.58 6.94 18.86
C ILE A 22 17.50 7.82 17.61
N VAL A 23 18.40 7.60 16.65
CA VAL A 23 18.37 8.25 15.34
C VAL A 23 17.58 7.34 14.40
N ILE A 24 16.53 7.87 13.77
CA ILE A 24 15.64 7.14 12.86
C ILE A 24 15.95 7.63 11.44
N ASP A 25 16.14 6.68 10.51
CA ASP A 25 16.27 6.98 9.09
C ASP A 25 14.87 7.07 8.46
N TYR A 26 14.42 8.29 8.19
CA TYR A 26 13.11 8.56 7.62
C TYR A 26 12.98 8.19 6.13
N GLU A 27 14.09 8.16 5.39
CA GLU A 27 14.05 7.73 3.98
C GLU A 27 13.75 6.24 3.87
N GLN A 28 14.39 5.44 4.73
CA GLN A 28 14.09 4.01 4.83
C GLN A 28 12.65 3.76 5.26
N VAL A 29 12.17 4.49 6.28
CA VAL A 29 10.76 4.41 6.72
C VAL A 29 9.81 4.70 5.56
N TYR A 30 10.11 5.71 4.76
CA TYR A 30 9.30 6.06 3.59
C TYR A 30 9.26 4.92 2.56
N ALA A 31 10.43 4.35 2.24
CA ALA A 31 10.54 3.23 1.31
C ALA A 31 9.76 2.01 1.80
N PHE A 32 9.84 1.68 3.09
CA PHE A 32 9.07 0.58 3.69
C PHE A 32 7.56 0.86 3.71
N ALA A 33 7.15 2.10 4.00
CA ALA A 33 5.74 2.48 3.98
C ALA A 33 5.13 2.37 2.57
N LYS A 34 5.90 2.67 1.52
CA LYS A 34 5.44 2.55 0.12
C LYS A 34 5.08 1.11 -0.28
N ILE A 35 5.78 0.13 0.27
CA ILE A 35 5.50 -1.29 0.05
C ILE A 35 4.48 -1.85 1.06
N TRP A 36 3.83 -0.97 1.83
CA TRP A 36 2.83 -1.30 2.84
C TRP A 36 3.35 -2.16 3.98
N CYS A 37 4.64 -2.01 4.32
CA CYS A 37 5.21 -2.61 5.51
C CYS A 37 4.56 -2.00 6.77
N THR A 38 4.22 -2.84 7.73
CA THR A 38 3.55 -2.44 8.98
C THR A 38 4.50 -1.71 9.92
N GLN A 39 3.96 -0.98 10.90
CA GLN A 39 4.77 -0.24 11.86
C GLN A 39 5.59 -1.18 12.77
N GLU A 40 5.08 -2.38 13.05
CA GLU A 40 5.74 -3.44 13.81
C GLU A 40 6.93 -4.04 13.05
N GLU A 41 6.78 -4.27 11.75
CA GLU A 41 7.85 -4.74 10.88
C GLU A 41 8.95 -3.68 10.75
N ILE A 42 8.57 -2.41 10.51
CA ILE A 42 9.52 -1.29 10.45
C ILE A 42 10.27 -1.14 11.78
N ALA A 43 9.56 -1.27 12.91
CA ALA A 43 10.15 -1.23 14.24
C ALA A 43 11.18 -2.36 14.43
N SER A 44 10.86 -3.57 13.97
CA SER A 44 11.78 -4.72 14.01
C SER A 44 13.02 -4.51 13.13
N MET A 45 12.84 -3.96 11.91
CA MET A 45 13.94 -3.66 10.99
C MET A 45 14.90 -2.61 11.54
N LEU A 46 14.36 -1.56 12.18
CA LEU A 46 15.14 -0.48 12.77
C LEU A 46 15.65 -0.81 14.19
N ASN A 47 15.30 -1.98 14.75
CA ASN A 47 15.60 -2.39 16.12
C ASN A 47 15.10 -1.36 17.18
N VAL A 48 13.92 -0.79 16.95
CA VAL A 48 13.25 0.18 17.84
C VAL A 48 11.94 -0.42 18.33
N SER A 49 11.49 -0.04 19.52
CA SER A 49 10.14 -0.40 19.97
C SER A 49 9.08 0.35 19.17
N SER A 50 8.05 -0.34 18.68
CA SER A 50 6.89 0.25 17.97
C SER A 50 6.25 1.41 18.75
N ARG A 51 6.18 1.30 20.08
CA ARG A 51 5.65 2.36 20.95
C ARG A 51 6.50 3.63 20.95
N SER A 52 7.81 3.51 20.75
CA SER A 52 8.71 4.67 20.64
C SER A 52 8.58 5.32 19.27
N LEU A 53 8.41 4.50 18.23
CA LEU A 53 8.22 4.94 16.85
C LEU A 53 6.92 5.74 16.68
N LEU A 54 5.82 5.25 17.25
CA LEU A 54 4.50 5.89 17.22
C LEU A 54 4.41 7.22 17.99
N ARG A 55 5.35 7.51 18.89
CA ARG A 55 5.39 8.79 19.61
C ARG A 55 6.01 9.91 18.79
N ASP A 56 6.75 9.56 17.75
CA ASP A 56 7.36 10.53 16.86
C ASP A 56 6.34 10.96 15.79
N ASP A 57 5.96 12.24 15.82
CA ASP A 57 5.00 12.79 14.86
C ASP A 57 5.58 12.81 13.44
N THR A 58 6.90 13.02 13.31
CA THR A 58 7.56 13.03 12.00
C THR A 58 7.51 11.65 11.33
N PHE A 59 7.71 10.59 12.11
CA PHE A 59 7.50 9.21 11.65
C PHE A 59 6.06 9.00 11.16
N CYS A 60 5.06 9.38 11.95
CA CYS A 60 3.64 9.20 11.59
C CYS A 60 3.29 9.91 10.28
N GLN A 61 3.80 11.13 10.07
CA GLN A 61 3.60 11.89 8.84
C GLN A 61 4.25 11.21 7.63
N VAL A 62 5.53 10.82 7.74
CA VAL A 62 6.27 10.15 6.66
C VAL A 62 5.65 8.81 6.31
N TYR A 63 5.25 8.03 7.31
CA TYR A 63 4.59 6.75 7.14
C TYR A 63 3.26 6.91 6.39
N LYS A 64 2.41 7.86 6.81
CA LYS A 64 1.14 8.15 6.12
C LYS A 64 1.37 8.57 4.67
N LYS A 65 2.36 9.44 4.42
CA LYS A 65 2.73 9.88 3.08
C LYS A 65 3.15 8.69 2.20
N GLY A 66 3.98 7.78 2.74
CA GLY A 66 4.42 6.58 2.02
C GLY A 66 3.26 5.64 1.69
N LEU A 67 2.33 5.44 2.63
CA LEU A 67 1.11 4.65 2.40
C LEU A 67 0.24 5.24 1.29
N ASP A 68 0.06 6.56 1.27
CA ASP A 68 -0.75 7.23 0.26
C ASP A 68 -0.11 7.12 -1.14
N GLU A 69 1.22 7.19 -1.24
CA GLU A 69 1.93 6.93 -2.50
C GLU A 69 1.83 5.46 -2.92
N GLY A 70 1.93 4.52 -1.98
CA GLY A 70 1.72 3.10 -2.23
C GLY A 70 0.31 2.81 -2.76
N LYS A 71 -0.73 3.41 -2.17
CA LYS A 71 -2.12 3.33 -2.66
C LYS A 71 -2.28 3.93 -4.06
N SER A 72 -1.60 5.04 -4.34
CA SER A 72 -1.58 5.62 -5.69
C SER A 72 -0.97 4.65 -6.71
N SER A 73 0.14 4.01 -6.35
CA SER A 73 0.82 3.03 -7.18
C SER A 73 -0.03 1.78 -7.44
N LEU A 74 -0.69 1.25 -6.40
CA LEU A 74 -1.61 0.12 -6.54
C LEU A 74 -2.77 0.47 -7.49
N ARG A 75 -3.39 1.65 -7.33
CA ARG A 75 -4.47 2.10 -8.22
C ARG A 75 -4.01 2.14 -9.67
N ARG A 76 -2.82 2.68 -9.96
CA ARG A 76 -2.25 2.70 -11.31
C ARG A 76 -2.12 1.29 -11.91
N ILE A 77 -1.62 0.33 -11.12
CA ILE A 77 -1.48 -1.07 -11.57
C ILE A 77 -2.87 -1.70 -11.79
N GLN A 78 -3.83 -1.45 -10.89
CA GLN A 78 -5.22 -1.92 -11.05
C GLN A 78 -5.85 -1.38 -12.34
N TYR A 79 -5.65 -0.10 -12.66
CA TYR A 79 -6.12 0.49 -13.91
C TYR A 79 -5.47 -0.14 -15.14
N GLN A 80 -4.14 -0.35 -15.12
CA GLN A 80 -3.45 -1.04 -16.22
C GLN A 80 -3.99 -2.47 -16.41
N LYS A 81 -4.22 -3.19 -15.31
CA LYS A 81 -4.80 -4.54 -15.35
C LYS A 81 -6.22 -4.53 -15.91
N ALA A 82 -7.03 -3.55 -15.52
CA ALA A 82 -8.39 -3.36 -16.02
C ALA A 82 -8.43 -3.05 -17.52
N MET A 83 -7.47 -2.28 -18.04
CA MET A 83 -7.38 -1.92 -19.46
C MET A 83 -6.84 -3.05 -20.34
N GLY A 84 -6.09 -3.99 -19.77
CA GLY A 84 -5.38 -4.99 -20.57
C GLY A 84 -4.13 -4.42 -21.22
N ARG A 85 -3.45 -5.26 -22.01
CA ARG A 85 -2.24 -4.89 -22.73
C ARG A 85 -2.18 -5.65 -24.04
N GLU A 86 -1.83 -4.96 -25.12
CA GLU A 86 -1.56 -5.59 -26.41
C GLU A 86 -0.20 -6.29 -26.43
N THR A 87 -0.09 -7.32 -27.28
CA THR A 87 1.16 -8.05 -27.47
C THR A 87 2.17 -7.16 -28.17
N VAL A 88 3.36 -7.05 -27.58
CA VAL A 88 4.47 -6.34 -28.20
C VAL A 88 5.34 -7.35 -28.93
N TYR A 89 5.46 -7.19 -30.23
CA TYR A 89 6.32 -8.01 -31.08
C TYR A 89 7.74 -7.44 -31.13
N LEU A 90 8.72 -8.30 -31.36
CA LEU A 90 10.10 -7.89 -31.60
C LEU A 90 10.18 -7.21 -32.96
N THR A 91 10.83 -6.04 -32.97
CA THR A 91 11.15 -5.29 -34.18
C THR A 91 12.66 -5.19 -34.35
N ASP A 92 13.11 -5.12 -35.60
CA ASP A 92 14.49 -4.76 -35.93
C ASP A 92 14.76 -3.26 -35.69
N ASP A 93 16.01 -2.83 -35.88
CA ASP A 93 16.41 -1.42 -35.74
C ASP A 93 15.73 -0.48 -36.77
N ALA A 94 15.14 -1.04 -37.83
CA ALA A 94 14.38 -0.33 -38.85
C ALA A 94 12.86 -0.33 -38.58
N GLY A 95 12.38 -1.01 -37.54
CA GLY A 95 10.98 -1.10 -37.15
C GLY A 95 10.18 -2.21 -37.82
N ASN A 96 10.82 -3.11 -38.57
CA ASN A 96 10.14 -4.27 -39.17
C ASN A 96 9.97 -5.40 -38.16
N LEU A 97 8.88 -6.16 -38.29
CA LEU A 97 8.60 -7.33 -37.45
C LEU A 97 9.63 -8.43 -37.70
N ILE A 98 10.29 -8.87 -36.62
CA ILE A 98 11.12 -10.08 -36.66
C ILE A 98 10.18 -11.28 -36.65
N LEU A 99 10.34 -12.17 -37.64
CA LEU A 99 9.50 -13.35 -37.81
C LEU A 99 10.22 -14.62 -37.34
N ASP A 100 9.48 -15.51 -36.69
CA ASP A 100 9.89 -16.87 -36.40
C ASP A 100 10.03 -17.69 -37.69
N GLY A 101 10.67 -18.86 -37.61
CA GLY A 101 10.77 -19.82 -38.73
C GLY A 101 9.44 -20.34 -39.30
N LYS A 102 8.29 -19.94 -38.74
CA LYS A 102 6.93 -20.20 -39.26
C LYS A 102 6.27 -18.95 -39.87
N GLY A 103 7.00 -17.84 -40.02
CA GLY A 103 6.49 -16.59 -40.57
C GLY A 103 5.58 -15.79 -39.62
N ARG A 104 5.55 -16.11 -38.32
CA ARG A 104 4.78 -15.37 -37.30
C ARG A 104 5.70 -14.38 -36.59
N GLY A 105 5.21 -13.20 -36.22
CA GLY A 105 6.00 -12.23 -35.46
C GLY A 105 6.45 -12.78 -34.11
N CYS A 106 7.74 -12.67 -33.80
CA CYS A 106 8.31 -13.06 -32.51
C CYS A 106 7.76 -12.14 -31.41
N ILE A 107 7.22 -12.70 -30.33
CA ILE A 107 6.66 -11.92 -29.23
C ILE A 107 7.78 -11.49 -28.28
N GLN A 108 7.92 -10.19 -28.05
CA GLN A 108 8.80 -9.66 -27.01
C GLN A 108 8.12 -9.72 -25.64
N ILE A 109 6.87 -9.24 -25.57
CA ILE A 109 6.10 -9.20 -24.34
C ILE A 109 4.66 -9.63 -24.65
N PRO A 110 4.17 -10.70 -24.01
CA PRO A 110 2.81 -11.16 -24.26
C PRO A 110 1.79 -10.13 -23.77
N GLY A 111 0.77 -9.91 -24.59
CA GLY A 111 -0.41 -9.15 -24.19
C GLY A 111 -1.30 -9.96 -23.25
N TYR A 112 -2.23 -9.28 -22.59
CA TYR A 112 -3.29 -9.89 -21.81
C TYR A 112 -4.59 -9.12 -21.98
N ALA A 113 -5.71 -9.86 -21.96
CA ALA A 113 -7.03 -9.28 -22.10
C ALA A 113 -7.35 -8.34 -20.91
N PRO A 114 -8.18 -7.30 -21.14
CA PRO A 114 -8.73 -6.47 -20.08
C PRO A 114 -9.42 -7.32 -18.98
N ASP A 115 -9.18 -7.01 -17.71
CA ASP A 115 -9.79 -7.74 -16.59
C ASP A 115 -11.13 -7.12 -16.18
N THR A 116 -12.23 -7.79 -16.56
CA THR A 116 -13.61 -7.36 -16.23
C THR A 116 -13.86 -7.26 -14.73
N THR A 117 -13.29 -8.14 -13.92
CA THR A 117 -13.47 -8.11 -12.46
C THR A 117 -12.85 -6.84 -11.89
N MET A 118 -11.68 -6.46 -12.39
CA MET A 118 -11.00 -5.23 -11.99
C MET A 118 -11.76 -3.98 -12.45
N GLN A 119 -12.36 -4.01 -13.64
CA GLN A 119 -13.22 -2.92 -14.11
C GLN A 119 -14.45 -2.72 -13.21
N ILE A 120 -15.12 -3.80 -12.81
CA ILE A 120 -16.24 -3.76 -11.86
C ILE A 120 -15.77 -3.20 -10.51
N TRP A 121 -14.63 -3.68 -10.00
CA TRP A 121 -14.08 -3.19 -8.74
C TRP A 121 -13.80 -1.69 -8.77
N LEU A 122 -13.15 -1.21 -9.83
CA LEU A 122 -12.89 0.22 -10.02
C LEU A 122 -14.18 1.03 -10.20
N GLY A 123 -15.19 0.47 -10.88
CA GLY A 123 -16.50 1.09 -11.03
C GLY A 123 -17.23 1.27 -9.69
N LYS A 124 -17.19 0.25 -8.83
CA LYS A 124 -17.72 0.35 -7.46
C LYS A 124 -16.98 1.39 -6.64
N GLN A 125 -15.65 1.38 -6.71
CA GLN A 125 -14.81 2.26 -5.87
C GLN A 125 -14.87 3.73 -6.31
N ASN A 126 -14.86 4.01 -7.61
CA ASN A 126 -14.67 5.37 -8.13
C ASN A 126 -15.92 5.98 -8.78
N LEU A 127 -16.89 5.17 -9.22
CA LEU A 127 -18.12 5.64 -9.87
C LEU A 127 -19.35 5.51 -8.97
N GLY A 128 -19.18 5.03 -7.72
CA GLY A 128 -20.28 4.86 -6.77
C GLY A 128 -21.29 3.78 -7.16
N GLN A 129 -20.90 2.84 -8.03
CA GLN A 129 -21.74 1.70 -8.39
C GLN A 129 -21.98 0.83 -7.16
N LYS A 130 -23.24 0.43 -6.95
CA LYS A 130 -23.64 -0.44 -5.84
C LYS A 130 -24.43 -1.61 -6.41
N ASP A 131 -24.26 -2.76 -5.78
CA ASP A 131 -25.15 -3.89 -6.05
C ASP A 131 -26.50 -3.59 -5.41
N ILE A 132 -27.57 -3.73 -6.18
CA ILE A 132 -28.93 -3.68 -5.68
C ILE A 132 -29.36 -5.13 -5.48
N VAL A 133 -29.75 -5.47 -4.26
CA VAL A 133 -30.30 -6.78 -3.93
C VAL A 133 -31.73 -6.57 -3.47
N GLU A 134 -32.68 -7.05 -4.26
CA GLU A 134 -34.09 -7.07 -3.88
C GLU A 134 -34.35 -8.34 -3.06
N HIS A 135 -34.92 -8.17 -1.88
CA HIS A 135 -35.36 -9.29 -1.05
C HIS A 135 -36.88 -9.32 -1.04
N GLU A 136 -37.45 -10.35 -1.64
CA GLU A 136 -38.87 -10.62 -1.49
C GLU A 136 -39.12 -11.20 -0.09
N VAL A 137 -39.82 -10.43 0.75
CA VAL A 137 -40.30 -10.95 2.03
C VAL A 137 -41.48 -11.88 1.73
N GLY A 138 -41.29 -13.18 1.97
CA GLY A 138 -42.33 -14.19 1.78
C GLY A 138 -43.59 -13.87 2.61
N GLU A 139 -44.76 -14.14 2.02
CA GLU A 139 -46.06 -13.80 2.62
C GLU A 139 -46.24 -14.35 4.05
N GLY A 140 -45.74 -15.55 4.34
CA GLY A 140 -45.82 -16.12 5.69
C GLY A 140 -45.09 -15.32 6.77
N VAL A 141 -44.02 -14.63 6.41
CA VAL A 141 -43.28 -13.74 7.34
C VAL A 141 -44.07 -12.46 7.56
N LYS A 142 -44.69 -11.89 6.51
CA LYS A 142 -45.58 -10.73 6.62
C LYS A 142 -46.78 -11.04 7.52
N ASP A 143 -47.39 -12.20 7.33
CA ASP A 143 -48.53 -12.67 8.13
C ASP A 143 -48.15 -12.92 9.59
N PHE A 144 -46.95 -13.46 9.84
CA PHE A 144 -46.44 -13.64 11.21
C PHE A 144 -46.28 -12.30 11.94
N PHE A 145 -45.63 -11.32 11.32
CA PHE A 145 -45.46 -9.99 11.93
C PHE A 145 -46.79 -9.27 12.11
N LYS A 146 -47.72 -9.40 11.15
CA LYS A 146 -49.07 -8.85 11.26
C LYS A 146 -49.81 -9.43 12.48
N ARG A 147 -49.78 -10.76 12.65
CA ARG A 147 -50.36 -11.43 13.82
C ARG A 147 -49.69 -11.02 15.13
N LEU A 148 -48.37 -10.81 15.14
CA LEU A 148 -47.64 -10.36 16.33
C LEU A 148 -48.06 -8.96 16.78
N ILE A 149 -48.27 -8.04 15.82
CA ILE A 149 -48.74 -6.68 16.10
C ILE A 149 -50.18 -6.72 16.62
N GLU A 150 -51.07 -7.47 15.96
CA GLU A 150 -52.48 -7.61 16.34
C GLU A 150 -52.67 -8.23 17.74
N ASN A 151 -51.73 -9.06 18.21
CA ASN A 151 -51.77 -9.66 19.54
C ASN A 151 -51.08 -8.82 20.63
N ARG A 152 -50.39 -7.74 20.26
CA ARG A 152 -49.73 -6.82 21.20
C ARG A 152 -50.67 -5.74 21.74
N ASP A 153 -51.75 -5.47 21.01
CA ASP A 153 -52.78 -4.49 21.37
C ASP A 153 -53.99 -5.12 22.10
N ARG A 154 -53.84 -6.36 22.62
CA ARG A 154 -54.81 -7.02 23.52
C ARG A 154 -54.31 -7.12 24.95
#